data_AF-A0A4R0QX91-F1
#
_entry.id   AF-A0A4R0QX91-F1
#
_cell.length_a   1.000
_cell.length_b   1.000
_cell.length_c   1.000
_cell.angle_alpha   90.00
_cell.angle_beta   90.00
_cell.angle_gamma   90.00
#
_symmetry.space_group_name_H-M   'P 1'
#
loop_
_entity.id
_entity.type
_entity.pdbx_description
1 polymer ?
#
loop_
_entity_poly.entity_id
_entity_poly.type
_entity_poly.pdbx_seq_one_letter_code
_entity_poly.pdbx_strand_id
1 'polypeptide(L)' 'MAFIFIPQATAQSEVVETVSYTVQPNDTLWDYASRITPAGADVYDTIAQIKRINHLDSDQLTAGQTLLVPEA' A
#
# COMPACT_ATOMS: atom_id res chain seq x y z
N MET A 1 10.61 -33.36 -32.28
CA MET A 1 9.94 -32.99 -31.02
C MET A 1 10.45 -31.61 -30.63
N ALA A 2 9.62 -30.58 -30.75
CA ALA A 2 9.98 -29.20 -30.44
C ALA A 2 9.33 -28.82 -29.11
N PHE A 3 10.13 -28.44 -28.12
CA PHE A 3 9.64 -27.92 -26.85
C PHE A 3 9.31 -26.44 -27.03
N ILE A 4 8.02 -26.12 -27.06
CA ILE A 4 7.55 -24.74 -27.02
C ILE A 4 7.72 -24.23 -25.59
N PHE A 5 8.59 -23.24 -25.41
CA PHE A 5 8.74 -22.51 -24.16
C PHE A 5 7.70 -21.39 -24.15
N ILE A 6 6.58 -21.59 -23.45
CA ILE A 6 5.61 -20.52 -23.22
C ILE A 6 6.12 -19.70 -22.03
N PRO A 7 6.47 -18.42 -22.18
CA PRO A 7 6.75 -17.59 -21.02
C PRO A 7 5.47 -17.47 -20.20
N GLN A 8 5.44 -18.12 -19.04
CA GLN A 8 4.40 -17.88 -18.05
C GLN A 8 4.63 -16.45 -17.55
N ALA A 9 3.84 -15.51 -18.05
CA ALA A 9 3.69 -14.22 -17.40
C ALA A 9 3.05 -14.49 -16.04
N THR A 10 3.86 -14.68 -15.00
CA THR A 10 3.39 -14.60 -13.61
C THR A 10 2.99 -13.16 -13.37
N ALA A 11 1.77 -12.80 -13.77
CA ALA A 11 1.03 -11.73 -13.11
C ALA A 11 0.69 -12.26 -11.72
N GLN A 12 1.72 -12.31 -10.86
CA GLN A 12 1.53 -12.51 -9.44
C GLN A 12 0.88 -11.20 -8.98
N SER A 13 -0.44 -11.15 -9.04
CA SER A 13 -1.22 -10.21 -8.24
C SER A 13 -0.84 -10.53 -6.80
N GLU A 14 0.20 -9.86 -6.32
CA GLU A 14 0.61 -9.90 -4.94
C GLU A 14 -0.63 -9.51 -4.16
N VAL A 15 -1.22 -10.50 -3.48
CA VAL A 15 -2.36 -10.27 -2.61
C VAL A 15 -1.78 -9.51 -1.43
N VAL A 16 -1.75 -8.19 -1.56
CA VAL A 16 -1.37 -7.30 -0.48
C VAL A 16 -2.47 -7.45 0.55
N GLU A 17 -2.16 -8.14 1.65
CA GLU A 17 -3.04 -8.16 2.81
C GLU A 17 -3.20 -6.73 3.29
N THR A 18 -4.44 -6.29 3.46
CA THR A 18 -4.73 -4.93 3.93
C THR A 18 -5.57 -4.99 5.19
N VAL A 19 -5.26 -4.08 6.11
CA VAL A 19 -6.03 -3.89 7.33
C VAL A 19 -6.76 -2.55 7.29
N SER A 20 -7.89 -2.48 7.97
CA SER A 20 -8.65 -1.24 8.10
C SER A 20 -8.12 -0.42 9.27
N TYR A 21 -7.69 0.81 9.00
CA TYR A 21 -7.21 1.78 9.98
C TYR A 21 -8.12 3.00 10.02
N THR A 22 -8.52 3.42 11.22
CA THR A 22 -9.25 4.68 11.42
C THR A 22 -8.29 5.78 11.81
N VAL A 23 -8.18 6.80 10.96
CA VAL A 23 -7.31 7.97 11.16
C VAL A 23 -7.65 8.67 12.46
N GLN A 24 -6.64 8.83 13.32
CA GLN A 24 -6.78 9.56 14.58
C GLN A 24 -6.55 11.06 14.38
N PRO A 25 -7.05 11.91 15.28
CA PRO A 25 -6.69 13.32 15.29
C PRO A 25 -5.16 13.51 15.34
N ASN A 26 -4.64 14.36 14.45
CA ASN A 26 -3.21 14.65 14.25
C ASN A 26 -2.39 13.54 13.57
N ASP A 27 -3.01 12.46 13.10
CA ASP A 27 -2.31 11.53 12.22
C ASP A 27 -2.04 12.18 10.86
N THR A 28 -0.85 11.91 10.34
CA THR A 28 -0.49 12.23 8.95
C THR A 28 -0.27 10.95 8.17
N LEU A 29 -0.50 11.00 6.86
CA LEU A 29 -0.23 9.87 5.97
C LEU A 29 1.24 9.45 6.03
N TRP A 30 2.14 10.43 6.20
CA TRP A 30 3.58 10.21 6.36
C TRP A 30 3.91 9.45 7.65
N ASP A 31 3.40 9.90 8.80
CA ASP A 31 3.67 9.27 10.08
C ASP A 31 3.13 7.84 10.11
N TYR A 32 1.98 7.60 9.50
CA TYR A 32 1.43 6.26 9.40
C TYR A 32 2.27 5.37 8.47
N ALA A 33 2.54 5.82 7.24
CA ALA A 33 3.31 5.07 6.26
C ALA A 33 4.71 4.73 6.77
N SER A 34 5.39 5.68 7.42
CA SER A 34 6.73 5.47 7.97
C SER A 34 6.78 4.40 9.06
N ARG A 35 5.70 4.21 9.83
CA ARG A 35 5.60 3.17 10.86
C ARG A 35 5.45 1.77 10.29
N ILE A 36 4.74 1.63 9.18
CA ILE A 36 4.47 0.34 8.55
C ILE A 36 5.49 -0.01 7.46
N THR A 37 6.31 0.94 7.01
CA THR A 37 7.30 0.69 5.97
C THR A 37 8.44 -0.19 6.53
N PRO A 38 8.75 -1.34 5.92
CA PRO A 38 9.86 -2.19 6.34
C PRO A 38 11.21 -1.47 6.26
N ALA A 39 12.15 -1.90 7.11
CA ALA A 39 13.51 -1.35 7.09
C ALA A 39 14.18 -1.59 5.72
N GLY A 40 14.62 -0.51 5.07
CA GLY A 40 15.23 -0.57 3.74
C GLY A 40 14.25 -0.40 2.57
N ALA A 41 12.95 -0.32 2.83
CA ALA A 41 11.95 0.10 1.85
C ALA A 41 11.75 1.63 1.87
N ASP A 42 11.23 2.17 0.77
CA ASP A 42 10.94 3.60 0.66
C ASP A 42 9.54 3.91 1.21
N VAL A 43 9.46 4.87 2.13
CA VAL A 43 8.19 5.36 2.69
C VAL A 43 7.31 5.98 1.60
N TYR A 44 7.90 6.62 0.58
CA TYR A 44 7.16 7.20 -0.54
C TYR A 44 6.40 6.12 -1.34
N ASP A 45 6.97 4.93 -1.51
CA ASP A 45 6.30 3.81 -2.18
C ASP A 45 5.10 3.33 -1.37
N THR A 46 5.26 3.20 -0.05
CA THR A 46 4.17 2.86 0.88
C THR A 46 3.06 3.92 0.84
N ILE A 47 3.40 5.21 0.84
CA ILE A 47 2.42 6.30 0.70
C ILE A 47 1.67 6.18 -0.62
N ALA A 48 2.39 6.01 -1.73
CA ALA A 48 1.79 5.85 -3.05
C ALA A 48 0.85 4.64 -3.11
N GLN A 49 1.20 3.55 -2.42
CA GLN A 49 0.37 2.37 -2.29
C GLN A 49 -0.88 2.63 -1.46
N ILE A 50 -0.77 3.24 -0.28
CA ILE A 50 -1.94 3.60 0.55
C ILE A 50 -2.89 4.50 -0.25
N LYS A 51 -2.35 5.51 -0.95
CA LYS A 51 -3.16 6.40 -1.79
C LYS A 51 -3.88 5.65 -2.90
N ARG A 52 -3.20 4.73 -3.58
CA ARG A 52 -3.79 3.93 -4.65
C ARG A 52 -4.93 3.04 -4.16
N ILE A 53 -4.73 2.35 -3.03
CA ILE A 53 -5.72 1.43 -2.47
C ILE A 53 -6.96 2.20 -1.97
N ASN A 54 -6.77 3.39 -1.42
CA ASN A 54 -7.86 4.23 -0.89
C ASN A 54 -8.41 5.26 -1.87
N HIS A 55 -7.91 5.29 -3.11
CA HIS A 55 -8.23 6.31 -4.11
C HIS A 55 -8.07 7.74 -3.58
N LEU A 56 -6.97 8.01 -2.86
CA LEU A 56 -6.66 9.34 -2.33
C LEU A 56 -5.94 10.18 -3.38
N ASP A 57 -6.51 11.34 -3.69
CA ASP A 57 -5.91 12.31 -4.61
C ASP A 57 -4.86 13.20 -3.92
N SER A 58 -4.87 13.27 -2.59
CA SER A 58 -3.97 14.10 -1.79
C SER A 58 -3.48 13.37 -0.55
N ASP A 59 -2.51 13.97 0.14
CA ASP A 59 -1.95 13.43 1.38
C ASP A 59 -2.71 13.92 2.63
N GLN A 60 -3.76 14.73 2.44
CA GLN A 60 -4.61 15.18 3.55
C GLN A 60 -5.49 14.04 4.02
N LEU A 61 -5.39 13.75 5.32
CA LEU A 61 -6.25 12.79 6.00
C LEU A 61 -7.28 13.55 6.84
N THR A 62 -8.50 13.01 6.89
CA THR A 62 -9.54 13.52 7.79
C THR A 62 -9.63 12.61 9.00
N ALA A 63 -9.62 13.18 10.21
CA ALA A 63 -9.81 12.38 11.43
C ALA A 63 -11.16 11.63 11.39
N GLY A 64 -11.15 10.35 11.73
CA GLY A 64 -12.30 9.45 11.61
C GLY A 64 -12.47 8.82 10.22
N GLN A 65 -11.67 9.21 9.22
CA GLN A 65 -11.61 8.53 7.93
C GLN A 65 -11.09 7.10 8.12
N THR A 66 -11.69 6.15 7.40
CA THR A 66 -11.20 4.78 7.32
C THR A 66 -10.27 4.64 6.13
N LEU A 67 -9.09 4.08 6.35
CA LEU A 67 -8.08 3.79 5.35
C LEU A 67 -7.77 2.30 5.32
N LEU A 68 -7.66 1.74 4.13
CA LEU A 68 -7.07 0.44 3.86
C LEU A 68 -5.56 0.59 3.75
N VAL A 69 -4.83 -0.08 4.62
CA VAL A 69 -3.37 0.04 4.68
C VAL A 69 -2.73 -1.31 4.47
N PRO A 70 -1.61 -1.40 3.75
CA PRO A 70 -0.93 -2.67 3.56
C PRO A 70 -0.39 -3.19 4.90
N GLU A 71 -0.60 -4.47 5.15
CA GLU A 71 0.12 -5.21 6.19
C GLU A 71 1.49 -5.57 5.60
N ALA A 72 2.55 -5.04 6.20
CA ALA A 72 3.92 -5.17 5.73
C ALA A 72 4.72 -6.20 6.56
#